data_AF-A0A965AT28-F1
#
_entry.id   AF-A0A965AT28-F1
#
_cell.length_a   1.000
_cell.length_b   1.000
_cell.length_c   1.000
_cell.angle_alpha   90.00
_cell.angle_beta   90.00
_cell.angle_gamma   90.00
#
_symmetry.space_group_name_H-M   'P 1'
#
loop_
_entity.id
_entity.type
_entity.pdbx_description
1 polymer ?
#
loop_
_entity_poly.entity_id
_entity_poly.type
_entity_poly.pdbx_seq_one_letter_code
_entity_poly.pdbx_strand_id
1 'polypeptide(L)'
;MTLFLLFFILVVLMYIYFTSLSQPKIVVINNTGSKDLGGINEPPQNNSLFMQPAITNDAIPKGAIPVNIESRGPSPSYTQIGILTRSSGGDLILPLMGRRLTSGRDKLQYYTISNTGNMNTKLPISKNGKSCTGEYGCDEIYDGDTVYVEGYSDTFRATIYENSRFNYI
;
A
#
# COMPACT_ATOMS: atom_id res chain seq x y z
N MET A 1 -24.43 -49.76 -11.26
CA MET A 1 -24.14 -48.94 -10.05
C MET A 1 -22.70 -49.12 -9.58
N THR A 2 -22.22 -50.35 -9.41
CA THR A 2 -20.82 -50.63 -8.99
C THR A 2 -19.75 -50.22 -10.01
N LEU A 3 -20.02 -50.36 -11.32
CA LEU A 3 -19.08 -49.97 -12.39
C LEU A 3 -18.79 -48.45 -12.43
N PHE A 4 -19.80 -47.63 -12.17
CA PHE A 4 -19.67 -46.17 -12.15
C PHE A 4 -18.80 -45.70 -10.97
N LEU A 5 -18.97 -46.35 -9.81
CA LEU A 5 -18.21 -46.05 -8.60
C LEU A 5 -16.73 -46.40 -8.76
N LEU A 6 -16.43 -47.52 -9.44
CA LEU A 6 -15.06 -47.93 -9.72
C LEU A 6 -14.34 -46.98 -10.70
N PHE A 7 -15.05 -46.47 -11.71
CA PHE A 7 -14.51 -45.47 -12.64
C PHE A 7 -14.17 -44.15 -11.93
N PHE A 8 -15.05 -43.68 -11.03
CA PHE A 8 -14.83 -42.44 -10.29
C PHE A 8 -13.58 -42.52 -9.37
N ILE A 9 -13.38 -43.66 -8.70
CA ILE A 9 -12.19 -43.89 -7.87
C ILE A 9 -10.91 -43.88 -8.70
N LEU A 10 -10.94 -44.45 -9.91
CA LEU A 10 -9.79 -44.50 -10.81
C LEU A 10 -9.37 -43.09 -11.27
N VAL A 11 -10.35 -42.23 -11.59
CA VAL A 11 -10.09 -40.82 -11.97
C VAL A 11 -9.48 -40.03 -10.81
N VAL A 12 -9.98 -40.21 -9.59
CA VAL A 12 -9.44 -39.53 -8.40
C VAL A 12 -8.01 -39.97 -8.10
N LEU A 13 -7.71 -41.27 -8.21
CA LEU A 13 -6.34 -41.77 -8.04
C LEU A 13 -5.38 -41.24 -9.11
N MET A 14 -5.84 -41.15 -10.37
CA MET A 14 -5.05 -40.58 -11.46
C MET A 14 -4.75 -39.10 -11.23
N TYR A 15 -5.74 -38.34 -10.73
CA TYR A 15 -5.57 -36.92 -10.41
C TYR A 15 -4.54 -36.69 -9.29
N ILE A 16 -4.59 -37.49 -8.22
CA ILE A 16 -3.62 -37.40 -7.11
C ILE A 16 -2.21 -37.79 -7.58
N TYR A 17 -2.09 -38.77 -8.46
CA TYR A 17 -0.80 -39.13 -9.04
C TYR A 17 -0.20 -37.97 -9.85
N PHE A 18 -1.01 -37.29 -10.66
CA PHE A 18 -0.58 -36.18 -11.50
C PHE A 18 -0.11 -34.96 -10.69
N THR A 19 -0.76 -34.66 -9.57
CA THR A 19 -0.32 -33.56 -8.69
C THR A 19 0.98 -33.86 -7.95
N SER A 20 1.31 -35.14 -7.72
CA SER A 20 2.55 -35.53 -7.03
C SER A 20 3.82 -35.43 -7.89
N LEU A 21 3.69 -35.43 -9.22
CA LEU A 21 4.83 -35.35 -10.15
C LEU A 21 5.39 -33.93 -10.34
N SER A 22 4.69 -32.88 -9.87
CA SER A 22 5.09 -31.49 -10.09
C SER A 22 5.83 -30.90 -8.88
N GLN A 23 7.16 -31.05 -8.83
CA GLN A 23 8.00 -30.34 -7.86
C GLN A 23 8.50 -29.00 -8.45
N PRO A 24 8.35 -27.85 -7.75
CA PRO A 24 8.87 -26.57 -8.23
C PRO A 24 10.40 -26.48 -8.04
N LYS A 25 11.16 -26.41 -9.13
CA LYS A 25 12.62 -26.16 -9.11
C LYS A 25 12.90 -24.67 -8.87
N ILE A 26 13.53 -24.34 -7.74
CA ILE A 26 14.01 -22.99 -7.43
C ILE A 26 15.40 -22.78 -8.08
N VAL A 27 15.58 -21.70 -8.82
CA VAL A 27 16.84 -21.30 -9.44
C VAL A 27 17.41 -20.09 -8.69
N VAL A 28 18.65 -20.21 -8.20
CA VAL A 28 19.37 -19.13 -7.52
C VAL A 28 20.34 -18.49 -8.52
N ILE A 29 20.20 -17.18 -8.76
CA ILE A 29 21.09 -16.39 -9.63
C ILE A 29 22.12 -15.70 -8.74
N ASN A 30 23.39 -16.11 -8.84
CA ASN A 30 24.51 -15.44 -8.16
C ASN A 30 25.14 -14.44 -9.12
N ASN A 31 24.96 -13.14 -8.87
CA ASN A 31 25.52 -12.09 -9.69
C ASN A 31 26.83 -11.58 -9.07
N THR A 32 27.98 -12.03 -9.59
CA THR A 32 29.29 -11.53 -9.19
C THR A 32 29.65 -10.29 -10.01
N GLY A 33 29.26 -9.11 -9.52
CA GLY A 33 29.76 -7.83 -10.02
C GLY A 33 30.97 -7.37 -9.21
N SER A 34 32.16 -7.40 -9.82
CA SER A 34 33.41 -6.84 -9.30
C SER A 34 33.29 -5.32 -9.07
N LYS A 35 33.60 -4.85 -7.86
CA LYS A 35 33.68 -3.41 -7.55
C LYS A 35 35.09 -2.88 -7.85
N ASP A 36 35.11 -1.91 -8.75
CA ASP A 36 36.24 -1.05 -9.07
C ASP A 36 36.64 -0.20 -7.85
N LEU A 37 37.95 -0.05 -7.60
CA LEU A 37 38.51 0.71 -6.48
C LEU A 37 38.80 2.16 -6.92
N GLY A 38 38.07 3.12 -6.37
CA GLY A 38 38.44 4.54 -6.37
C GLY A 38 37.75 5.22 -5.18
N GLY A 39 38.34 6.15 -4.43
CA GLY A 39 39.68 6.72 -4.40
C GLY A 39 39.86 7.38 -3.02
N ILE A 40 41.10 7.64 -2.64
CA ILE A 40 41.51 8.24 -1.37
C ILE A 40 41.33 9.76 -1.53
N ASN A 41 40.47 10.41 -0.71
CA ASN A 41 40.60 11.80 -0.20
C ASN A 41 39.26 12.33 0.35
N GLU A 42 38.94 12.03 1.62
CA GLU A 42 38.01 12.84 2.42
C GLU A 42 38.64 13.13 3.80
N PRO A 43 38.57 14.38 4.31
CA PRO A 43 39.26 14.78 5.53
C PRO A 43 38.56 14.27 6.80
N PRO A 44 39.29 14.08 7.92
CA PRO A 44 38.77 13.39 9.10
C PRO A 44 37.76 14.26 9.86
N GLN A 45 36.54 13.77 10.05
CA GLN A 45 35.56 14.37 10.97
C GLN A 45 35.71 13.79 12.40
N ASN A 46 35.54 14.67 13.38
CA ASN A 46 35.84 14.50 14.80
C ASN A 46 34.87 13.56 15.54
N ASN A 47 35.12 12.25 15.53
CA ASN A 47 34.34 11.31 16.33
C ASN A 47 34.81 11.24 17.79
N SER A 48 34.08 11.86 18.72
CA SER A 48 34.23 11.53 20.15
C SER A 48 32.95 11.47 20.99
N LEU A 49 31.74 11.53 20.42
CA LEU A 49 30.50 11.37 21.21
C LEU A 49 29.40 10.48 20.62
N PHE A 50 29.66 9.85 19.46
CA PHE A 50 28.81 8.78 18.96
C PHE A 50 29.67 7.55 18.75
N MET A 51 29.72 6.67 19.75
CA MET A 51 30.13 5.29 19.55
C MET A 51 29.06 4.61 18.70
N GLN A 52 28.97 4.94 17.41
CA GLN A 52 28.43 3.98 16.45
C GLN A 52 29.40 2.81 16.50
N PRO A 53 28.93 1.57 16.71
CA PRO A 53 29.82 0.42 16.64
C PRO A 53 30.52 0.50 15.28
N ALA A 54 31.84 0.49 15.31
CA ALA A 54 32.62 0.37 14.09
C ALA A 54 32.08 -0.85 13.35
N ILE A 55 31.41 -0.62 12.24
CA ILE A 55 30.99 -1.66 11.29
C ILE A 55 32.27 -2.13 10.62
N THR A 56 33.08 -2.89 11.37
CA THR A 56 34.07 -3.77 10.79
C THR A 56 33.30 -4.80 9.98
N ASN A 57 33.88 -5.26 8.86
CA ASN A 57 33.26 -6.29 8.02
C ASN A 57 32.98 -7.62 8.76
N ASP A 58 33.40 -7.73 10.03
CA ASP A 58 33.12 -8.85 10.93
C ASP A 58 31.85 -8.66 11.79
N ALA A 59 31.25 -7.46 11.83
CA ALA A 59 30.07 -7.15 12.64
C ALA A 59 28.72 -7.36 11.90
N ILE A 60 28.75 -7.61 10.59
CA ILE A 60 27.56 -8.00 9.83
C ILE A 60 27.56 -9.53 9.76
N PRO A 61 26.65 -10.25 10.45
CA PRO A 61 26.60 -11.70 10.35
C PRO A 61 26.44 -12.07 8.86
N LYS A 62 27.38 -12.87 8.35
CA LYS A 62 27.35 -13.38 6.97
C LYS A 62 26.01 -14.11 6.79
N GLY A 63 25.08 -13.50 6.04
CA GLY A 63 23.70 -13.99 5.88
C GLY A 63 22.60 -13.07 6.42
N ALA A 64 22.93 -11.87 6.90
CA ALA A 64 21.92 -10.86 7.25
C ALA A 64 21.07 -10.51 6.01
N ILE A 65 19.81 -10.94 6.01
CA ILE A 65 18.83 -10.56 5.00
C ILE A 65 18.44 -9.10 5.28
N PRO A 66 18.43 -8.20 4.29
CA PRO A 66 17.94 -6.85 4.51
C PRO A 66 16.49 -6.91 4.99
N VAL A 67 16.24 -6.35 6.18
CA VAL A 67 14.91 -6.32 6.79
C VAL A 67 14.20 -5.05 6.30
N ASN A 68 13.20 -5.22 5.42
CA ASN A 68 12.32 -4.13 5.00
C ASN A 68 11.19 -3.93 6.02
N ILE A 69 11.52 -3.41 7.20
CA ILE A 69 10.54 -3.02 8.21
C ILE A 69 10.23 -1.53 8.12
N GLU A 70 8.97 -1.16 8.28
CA GLU A 70 8.55 0.24 8.34
C GLU A 70 9.22 0.95 9.54
N SER A 71 10.18 1.82 9.28
CA SER A 71 10.90 2.58 10.33
C SER A 71 10.15 3.83 10.82
N ARG A 72 9.03 4.19 10.18
CA ARG A 72 8.31 5.46 10.35
C ARG A 72 7.08 5.38 11.26
N GLY A 73 6.91 4.26 11.97
CA GLY A 73 5.73 4.01 12.81
C GLY A 73 4.49 3.65 12.00
N PRO A 74 3.40 3.23 12.68
CA PRO A 74 2.19 2.77 12.03
C PRO A 74 1.52 3.89 11.23
N SER A 75 0.90 3.53 10.10
CA SER A 75 0.10 4.47 9.32
C SER A 75 -1.06 5.06 10.14
N PRO A 76 -1.35 6.36 10.02
CA PRO A 76 -2.46 6.97 10.73
C PRO A 76 -3.79 6.31 10.33
N SER A 77 -4.74 6.30 11.26
CA SER A 77 -6.10 5.87 10.97
C SER A 77 -6.80 6.87 10.03
N TYR A 78 -7.82 6.39 9.33
CA TYR A 78 -8.65 7.26 8.51
C TYR A 78 -9.60 8.06 9.39
N THR A 79 -9.68 9.35 9.09
CA THR A 79 -10.63 10.27 9.73
C THR A 79 -11.52 10.88 8.66
N GLN A 80 -12.74 11.25 9.04
CA GLN A 80 -13.59 12.02 8.15
C GLN A 80 -13.01 13.43 8.01
N ILE A 81 -12.78 13.86 6.77
CA ILE A 81 -12.22 15.17 6.45
C ILE A 81 -13.23 16.07 5.71
N GLY A 82 -14.36 15.51 5.29
CA GLY A 82 -15.34 16.25 4.52
C GLY A 82 -16.49 15.38 4.04
N ILE A 83 -17.17 15.90 3.03
CA ILE A 83 -18.27 15.23 2.32
C ILE A 83 -18.07 15.31 0.81
N LEU A 84 -18.70 14.40 0.09
CA LEU A 84 -18.77 14.33 -1.35
C LEU A 84 -20.24 14.51 -1.76
N THR A 85 -20.52 15.53 -2.56
CA THR A 85 -21.85 15.79 -3.12
C THR A 85 -21.84 15.41 -4.59
N ARG A 86 -22.80 14.61 -5.04
CA ARG A 86 -22.92 14.22 -6.45
C ARG A 86 -23.06 15.47 -7.33
N SER A 87 -22.26 15.57 -8.39
CA SER A 87 -22.32 16.70 -9.33
C SER A 87 -23.56 16.65 -10.23
N SER A 88 -24.01 15.43 -10.55
CA SER A 88 -25.12 15.14 -11.45
C SER A 88 -26.49 15.12 -10.73
N GLY A 89 -26.98 16.29 -10.30
CA GLY A 89 -28.41 16.55 -10.05
C GLY A 89 -29.15 15.66 -9.05
N GLY A 90 -28.46 14.91 -8.18
CA GLY A 90 -29.05 14.06 -7.16
C GLY A 90 -28.51 14.38 -5.77
N ASP A 91 -29.39 14.36 -4.77
CA ASP A 91 -29.08 14.65 -3.35
C ASP A 91 -28.34 13.48 -2.66
N LEU A 92 -27.31 12.95 -3.31
CA LEU A 92 -26.45 11.92 -2.72
C LEU A 92 -25.22 12.56 -2.09
N ILE A 93 -25.14 12.44 -0.77
CA ILE A 93 -24.03 12.91 0.04
C ILE A 93 -23.31 11.70 0.62
N LEU A 94 -22.00 11.62 0.41
CA LEU A 94 -21.16 10.56 0.94
C LEU A 94 -20.06 11.15 1.84
N PRO A 95 -19.64 10.44 2.91
CA PRO A 95 -18.52 10.92 3.73
C PRO A 95 -17.19 10.76 2.99
N LEU A 96 -16.32 11.78 3.07
CA LEU A 96 -14.94 11.70 2.58
C LEU A 96 -14.01 11.32 3.73
N MET A 97 -13.43 10.13 3.65
CA MET A 97 -12.47 9.63 4.62
C MET A 97 -11.05 9.81 4.08
N GLY A 98 -10.16 10.39 4.88
CA GLY A 98 -8.78 10.70 4.51
C GLY A 98 -7.78 10.27 5.57
N ARG A 99 -6.56 9.95 5.13
CA ARG A 99 -5.39 9.80 6.00
C ARG A 99 -4.10 10.20 5.27
N ARG A 100 -3.07 10.55 6.03
CA ARG A 100 -1.71 10.75 5.49
C ARG A 100 -1.04 9.42 5.18
N LEU A 101 -0.28 9.36 4.10
CA LEU A 101 0.51 8.19 3.74
C LEU A 101 1.87 8.22 4.44
N THR A 102 2.27 7.13 5.09
CA THR A 102 3.59 7.05 5.76
C THR A 102 4.76 7.05 4.78
N SER A 103 4.56 6.43 3.60
CA SER A 103 5.58 6.32 2.55
C SER A 103 5.86 7.64 1.81
N GLY A 104 4.95 8.62 1.85
CA GLY A 104 5.07 9.87 1.10
C GLY A 104 4.61 11.07 1.92
N ARG A 105 5.51 12.03 2.16
CA ARG A 105 5.25 13.20 3.03
C ARG A 105 4.02 14.01 2.60
N ASP A 106 3.78 14.07 1.29
CA ASP A 106 2.78 14.95 0.68
C ASP A 106 1.67 14.17 -0.04
N LYS A 107 1.49 12.87 0.28
CA LYS A 107 0.44 12.04 -0.31
C LYS A 107 -0.57 11.62 0.75
N LEU A 108 -1.82 11.58 0.35
CA LEU A 108 -2.93 11.18 1.18
C LEU A 108 -3.69 10.03 0.52
N GLN A 109 -4.27 9.18 1.35
CA GLN A 109 -5.18 8.15 0.90
C GLN A 109 -6.61 8.54 1.23
N TYR A 110 -7.51 8.31 0.28
CA TYR A 110 -8.91 8.66 0.40
C TYR A 110 -9.79 7.47 0.06
N TYR A 111 -10.91 7.36 0.77
CA TYR A 111 -12.02 6.49 0.37
C TYR A 111 -13.34 7.13 0.79
N THR A 112 -14.43 6.63 0.23
CA THR A 112 -15.77 6.98 0.68
C THR A 112 -16.54 5.72 1.06
N ILE A 113 -17.68 5.90 1.72
CA ILE A 113 -18.53 4.80 2.15
C ILE A 113 -19.87 4.98 1.46
N SER A 114 -20.37 3.92 0.83
CA SER A 114 -21.72 3.92 0.27
C SER A 114 -22.76 4.05 1.40
N ASN A 115 -23.69 4.99 1.26
CA ASN A 115 -24.85 5.08 2.16
C ASN A 115 -26.02 4.21 1.68
N THR A 116 -25.90 3.59 0.52
CA THR A 116 -26.97 2.78 -0.09
C THR A 116 -26.98 1.36 0.47
N GLY A 117 -28.06 1.00 1.18
CA GLY A 117 -28.33 -0.36 1.67
C GLY A 117 -28.06 -0.57 3.16
N ASN A 118 -28.13 -1.83 3.60
CA ASN A 118 -27.97 -2.20 5.02
C ASN A 118 -26.50 -2.30 5.46
N MET A 119 -25.55 -2.31 4.52
CA MET A 119 -24.12 -2.48 4.79
C MET A 119 -23.33 -1.33 4.18
N ASN A 120 -22.60 -0.62 5.03
CA ASN A 120 -21.67 0.42 4.64
C ASN A 120 -20.46 -0.19 3.90
N THR A 121 -20.36 0.05 2.59
CA THR A 121 -19.31 -0.52 1.75
C THR A 121 -18.25 0.54 1.43
N LYS A 122 -16.97 0.20 1.63
CA LYS A 122 -15.85 1.07 1.24
C LYS A 122 -15.76 1.15 -0.28
N LEU A 123 -15.83 2.36 -0.81
CA LEU A 123 -15.71 2.66 -2.22
C LEU A 123 -14.39 3.39 -2.52
N PRO A 124 -13.65 2.98 -3.56
CA PRO A 124 -12.44 3.65 -3.97
C PRO A 124 -12.75 4.98 -4.67
N ILE A 125 -11.83 5.94 -4.47
CA ILE A 125 -11.88 7.28 -5.04
C ILE A 125 -10.69 7.43 -5.98
N SER A 126 -10.91 8.07 -7.11
CA SER A 126 -9.87 8.47 -8.06
C SER A 126 -9.87 9.99 -8.24
N LYS A 127 -8.68 10.59 -8.24
CA LYS A 127 -8.45 12.01 -8.55
C LYS A 127 -7.53 12.08 -9.76
N ASN A 128 -7.92 12.83 -10.80
CA ASN A 128 -7.12 13.01 -12.03
C ASN A 128 -6.68 11.68 -12.68
N GLY A 129 -7.54 10.66 -12.65
CA GLY A 129 -7.23 9.33 -13.21
C GLY A 129 -6.34 8.45 -12.33
N LYS A 130 -5.95 8.90 -11.13
CA LYS A 130 -5.16 8.13 -10.17
C LYS A 130 -6.02 7.64 -9.00
N SER A 131 -5.91 6.35 -8.68
CA SER A 131 -6.58 5.77 -7.51
C SER A 131 -5.96 6.27 -6.20
N CYS A 132 -6.80 6.85 -5.35
CA CYS A 132 -6.41 7.40 -4.05
C CYS A 132 -6.48 6.38 -2.91
N THR A 133 -7.01 5.18 -3.17
CA THR A 133 -7.00 4.07 -2.23
C THR A 133 -5.73 3.22 -2.28
N GLY A 134 -4.92 3.38 -3.33
CA GLY A 134 -3.70 2.60 -3.53
C GLY A 134 -2.55 3.01 -2.61
N GLU A 135 -1.48 2.22 -2.60
CA GLU A 135 -0.29 2.43 -1.75
C GLU A 135 0.34 3.81 -1.93
N TYR A 136 0.34 4.35 -3.15
CA TYR A 136 0.93 5.65 -3.45
C TYR A 136 0.04 6.87 -3.15
N GLY A 137 -1.25 6.63 -2.83
CA GLY A 137 -2.24 7.69 -2.59
C GLY A 137 -2.37 8.72 -3.73
N CYS A 138 -3.00 9.84 -3.40
CA CYS A 138 -3.20 11.00 -4.27
C CYS A 138 -2.66 12.28 -3.63
N ASP A 139 -2.65 13.35 -4.42
CA ASP A 139 -2.50 14.71 -3.93
C ASP A 139 -3.68 15.10 -3.03
N GLU A 140 -3.47 16.14 -2.21
CA GLU A 140 -4.50 16.67 -1.32
C GLU A 140 -5.78 17.05 -2.09
N ILE A 141 -6.95 16.74 -1.52
CA ILE A 141 -8.25 17.16 -2.08
C ILE A 141 -8.61 18.48 -1.42
N TYR A 142 -8.85 19.51 -2.23
CA TYR A 142 -9.27 20.82 -1.77
C TYR A 142 -10.79 21.00 -1.87
N ASP A 143 -11.30 22.03 -1.22
CA ASP A 143 -12.71 22.39 -1.34
C ASP A 143 -13.06 22.73 -2.80
N GLY A 144 -14.17 22.16 -3.29
CA GLY A 144 -14.62 22.31 -4.66
C GLY A 144 -13.95 21.39 -5.69
N ASP A 145 -12.96 20.58 -5.29
CA ASP A 145 -12.35 19.58 -6.18
C ASP A 145 -13.38 18.55 -6.64
N THR A 146 -13.23 18.09 -7.89
CA THR A 146 -14.05 16.99 -8.43
C THR A 146 -13.27 15.68 -8.34
N VAL A 147 -13.89 14.66 -7.77
CA VAL A 147 -13.32 13.31 -7.63
C VAL A 147 -14.27 12.27 -8.20
N TYR A 148 -13.70 11.19 -8.73
CA TYR A 148 -14.47 10.09 -9.30
C TYR A 148 -14.63 8.97 -8.27
N VAL A 149 -15.87 8.48 -8.08
CA VAL A 149 -16.18 7.38 -7.16
C VAL A 149 -16.56 6.16 -7.96
N GLU A 150 -15.71 5.13 -7.95
CA GLU A 150 -15.85 4.00 -8.88
C GLU A 150 -17.14 3.21 -8.65
N GLY A 151 -17.59 3.07 -7.40
CA GLY A 151 -18.82 2.34 -7.06
C GLY A 151 -20.12 2.97 -7.58
N TYR A 152 -20.11 4.27 -7.87
CA TYR A 152 -21.25 4.99 -8.45
C TYR A 152 -21.04 5.33 -9.94
N SER A 153 -19.85 5.03 -10.48
CA SER A 153 -19.44 5.40 -11.85
C SER A 153 -19.69 6.87 -12.18
N ASP A 154 -19.47 7.75 -11.20
CA ASP A 154 -19.86 9.16 -11.28
C ASP A 154 -18.87 10.06 -10.53
N THR A 155 -18.96 11.36 -10.82
CA THR A 155 -18.14 12.41 -10.23
C THR A 155 -18.87 13.13 -9.11
N PHE A 156 -18.11 13.42 -8.06
CA PHE A 156 -18.57 14.10 -6.86
C PHE A 156 -17.71 15.32 -6.61
N ARG A 157 -18.34 16.40 -6.17
CA ARG A 157 -17.67 17.59 -5.68
C ARG A 157 -17.34 17.42 -4.20
N ALA A 158 -16.09 17.67 -3.84
CA ALA A 158 -15.63 17.58 -2.47
C ALA A 158 -15.91 18.88 -1.70
N THR A 159 -16.34 18.73 -0.46
CA THR A 159 -16.41 19.82 0.51
C THR A 159 -15.63 19.42 1.75
N ILE A 160 -14.55 20.14 2.01
CA ILE A 160 -13.58 19.81 3.06
C ILE A 160 -13.93 20.59 4.33
N TYR A 161 -13.88 19.90 5.48
CA TYR A 161 -14.11 20.53 6.78
C TYR A 161 -12.92 21.40 7.17
N GLU A 162 -13.22 22.57 7.73
CA GLU A 162 -12.20 23.43 8.31
C GLU A 162 -11.58 22.78 9.53
N ASN A 163 -10.25 22.78 9.59
CA ASN A 163 -9.53 22.31 10.75
C ASN A 163 -9.49 23.42 11.81
N SER A 164 -10.43 23.40 12.76
CA SER A 164 -10.54 24.37 13.85
C SER A 164 -9.50 24.18 14.98
N ARG A 165 -8.46 23.38 14.76
CA ARG A 165 -7.41 23.19 15.76
C ARG A 165 -6.50 24.40 15.82
N PHE A 166 -6.34 24.94 17.03
CA PHE A 166 -5.33 25.96 17.30
C PHE A 166 -3.93 25.40 17.03
N ASN A 167 -3.19 26.03 16.13
CA ASN A 167 -1.76 25.78 15.95
C ASN A 167 -1.00 26.83 16.77
N TYR A 168 -0.02 26.40 17.57
CA TYR A 168 0.92 27.32 18.19
C TYR A 168 1.95 27.78 17.14
N ILE A 169 2.18 29.09 17.08
CA ILE A 169 3.26 29.73 16.31
C ILE A 169 4.57 29.71 17.09
#